data_AF-A0A5C7LEK0-F1
#
_entry.id   AF-A0A5C7LEK0-F1
#
_cell.length_a   1.000
_cell.length_b   1.000
_cell.length_c   1.000
_cell.angle_alpha   90.00
_cell.angle_beta   90.00
_cell.angle_gamma   90.00
#
_symmetry.space_group_name_H-M   'P 1'
#
loop_
_entity.id
_entity.type
_entity.pdbx_description
1 polymer ?
#
loop_
_entity_poly.entity_id
_entity_poly.type
_entity_poly.pdbx_seq_one_letter_code
_entity_poly.pdbx_strand_id
1 'polypeptide(L)'
;MSLTADDLTRTTGLRPDLVLRFIPATIGPAGPLYSGDHVALASIVKQLTDANADAAAIDAVVRASTEPPRRPRRQWWWLVAAVALIIAAGTGALIGSATTKPATVTKTITAAPEPIDASVPAAADPVCTKWSPLAADYKRRRADWETTDPQIPVERWTARDRELNIAVVPVLRSEAADMRRLADEATDLGLRAVLQYQANYEDLFADRIPTYTPSRDNPLWQAAMDMSNAANSLCSATVPR
;
A
#
# COMPACT_ATOMS: atom_id res chain seq x y z
N MET A 1 27.19 4.29 8.22
CA MET A 1 28.22 3.45 7.60
C MET A 1 28.32 3.88 6.15
N SER A 2 29.50 4.31 5.69
CA SER A 2 29.69 4.78 4.32
C SER A 2 29.98 3.58 3.41
N LEU A 3 29.37 3.54 2.24
CA LEU A 3 29.49 2.48 1.23
C LEU A 3 30.32 2.98 0.05
N THR A 4 31.02 2.06 -0.62
CA THR A 4 31.69 2.33 -1.90
C THR A 4 30.78 2.02 -3.09
N ALA A 5 31.17 2.44 -4.30
CA ALA A 5 30.46 2.08 -5.52
C ALA A 5 30.42 0.55 -5.74
N ASP A 6 31.48 -0.16 -5.36
CA ASP A 6 31.56 -1.63 -5.43
C ASP A 6 30.59 -2.29 -4.46
N ASP A 7 30.38 -1.70 -3.28
CA ASP A 7 29.40 -2.20 -2.32
C ASP A 7 27.97 -2.00 -2.83
N LEU A 8 27.66 -0.87 -3.47
CA LEU A 8 26.37 -0.66 -4.13
C LEU A 8 26.16 -1.62 -5.31
N THR A 9 27.19 -1.81 -6.14
CA THR A 9 27.17 -2.77 -7.26
C THR A 9 26.88 -4.18 -6.75
N ARG A 10 27.60 -4.62 -5.71
CA ARG A 10 27.43 -5.95 -5.12
C ARG A 10 26.05 -6.15 -4.49
N THR A 11 25.53 -5.11 -3.83
CA THR A 11 24.25 -5.16 -3.11
C THR A 11 23.05 -5.11 -4.06
N THR A 12 23.11 -4.29 -5.11
CA THR A 12 21.96 -4.04 -5.98
C THR A 12 22.05 -4.78 -7.32
N GLY A 13 23.25 -5.17 -7.75
CA GLY A 13 23.49 -5.69 -9.10
C GLY A 13 23.44 -4.62 -10.19
N LEU A 14 23.47 -3.32 -9.83
CA LEU A 14 23.62 -2.21 -10.78
C LEU A 14 25.07 -2.15 -11.26
N ARG A 15 25.31 -2.01 -12.56
CA ARG A 15 26.69 -1.97 -13.09
C ARG A 15 27.49 -0.77 -12.53
N PRO A 16 28.81 -0.91 -12.31
CA PRO A 16 29.62 0.16 -11.72
C PRO A 16 29.59 1.49 -12.47
N ASP A 17 29.55 1.44 -13.82
CA ASP A 17 29.47 2.63 -14.66
C ASP A 17 28.16 3.41 -14.45
N LEU A 18 27.06 2.69 -14.21
CA LEU A 18 25.75 3.27 -13.96
C LEU A 18 25.62 3.83 -12.54
N VAL A 19 26.26 3.20 -11.56
CA VAL A 19 26.34 3.74 -10.19
C VAL A 19 27.03 5.11 -10.22
N LEU A 20 28.19 5.19 -10.88
CA LEU A 20 28.95 6.44 -10.99
C LEU A 20 28.24 7.50 -11.85
N ARG A 21 27.41 7.08 -12.81
CA ARG A 21 26.68 7.98 -13.69
C ARG A 21 25.42 8.58 -13.04
N PHE A 22 24.63 7.76 -12.36
CA PHE A 22 23.26 8.12 -11.97
C PHE A 22 23.07 8.31 -10.47
N ILE A 23 23.92 7.74 -9.62
CA ILE A 23 23.76 7.85 -8.17
C ILE A 23 24.61 9.01 -7.65
N PRO A 24 23.99 10.07 -7.09
CA PRO A 24 24.75 11.17 -6.53
C PRO A 24 25.56 10.67 -5.34
N ALA A 25 26.83 11.05 -5.30
CA ALA A 25 27.75 10.61 -4.26
C ALA A 25 28.28 11.80 -3.48
N THR A 26 28.66 11.56 -2.23
CA THR A 26 29.48 12.51 -1.49
C THR A 26 30.94 12.29 -1.89
N ILE A 27 31.63 13.33 -2.34
CA ILE A 27 33.04 13.20 -2.75
C ILE A 27 33.91 13.13 -1.50
N GLY A 28 34.51 11.96 -1.26
CA GLY A 28 35.46 11.72 -0.18
C GLY A 28 36.92 11.70 -0.67
N PRO A 29 37.88 11.66 0.27
CA PRO A 29 39.32 11.67 -0.05
C PRO A 29 39.80 10.42 -0.80
N ALA A 30 39.06 9.31 -0.72
CA ALA A 30 39.36 8.05 -1.40
C ALA A 30 38.41 7.75 -2.59
N GLY A 31 37.54 8.70 -2.95
CA GLY A 31 36.56 8.56 -4.03
C GLY A 31 35.11 8.79 -3.60
N PRO A 32 34.14 8.52 -4.49
CA PRO A 32 32.71 8.65 -4.23
C PRO A 32 32.24 7.77 -3.05
N LEU A 33 31.56 8.38 -2.08
CA LEU A 33 31.00 7.72 -0.91
C LEU A 33 29.48 7.79 -0.91
N TYR A 34 28.85 6.70 -0.48
CA TYR A 34 27.40 6.52 -0.46
C TYR A 34 26.91 6.14 0.94
N SER A 35 25.61 6.29 1.18
CA SER A 35 24.92 5.87 2.41
C SER A 35 23.91 4.75 2.13
N GLY A 36 23.32 4.18 3.19
CA GLY A 36 22.27 3.15 3.07
C GLY A 36 21.07 3.59 2.22
N ASP A 37 20.71 4.87 2.23
CA ASP A 37 19.60 5.40 1.43
C ASP A 37 19.86 5.30 -0.08
N HIS A 38 21.13 5.26 -0.49
CA HIS A 38 21.53 5.12 -1.89
C HIS A 38 21.30 3.70 -2.42
N VAL A 39 21.12 2.70 -1.54
CA VAL A 39 20.80 1.32 -1.94
C VAL A 39 19.39 1.26 -2.57
N ALA A 40 18.43 1.97 -1.99
CA ALA A 40 17.07 2.05 -2.52
C ALA A 40 17.04 2.74 -3.89
N LEU A 41 17.73 3.87 -4.01
CA LEU A 41 17.84 4.61 -5.28
C LEU A 41 18.56 3.79 -6.37
N ALA A 42 19.66 3.12 -6.02
CA ALA A 42 20.39 2.25 -6.96
C ALA A 42 19.54 1.05 -7.42
N SER A 43 18.67 0.52 -6.57
CA SER A 43 17.74 -0.55 -6.94
C SER A 43 16.69 -0.06 -7.96
N ILE A 44 16.19 1.18 -7.81
CA ILE A 44 15.27 1.80 -8.77
C ILE A 44 15.96 2.04 -10.12
N VAL A 45 17.18 2.60 -10.11
CA VAL A 45 17.96 2.83 -11.34
C VAL A 45 18.27 1.52 -12.06
N LYS A 46 18.54 0.44 -11.32
CA LYS A 46 18.70 -0.89 -11.90
C LYS A 46 17.44 -1.36 -12.61
N GLN A 47 16.27 -1.26 -11.97
CA GLN A 47 15.00 -1.67 -12.58
C GLN A 47 14.73 -0.92 -13.88
N LEU A 48 14.99 0.40 -13.91
CA LEU A 48 14.83 1.22 -15.10
C LEU A 48 15.81 0.83 -16.21
N THR A 49 17.06 0.54 -15.86
CA THR A 49 18.07 0.09 -16.82
C THR A 49 17.72 -1.29 -17.38
N ASP A 50 17.29 -2.24 -16.53
CA ASP A 50 16.89 -3.59 -16.94
C ASP A 50 15.62 -3.55 -17.83
N ALA A 51 14.76 -2.55 -17.62
CA ALA A 51 13.61 -2.24 -18.47
C ALA A 51 13.97 -1.45 -19.74
N ASN A 52 15.26 -1.22 -20.01
CA ASN A 52 15.77 -0.48 -21.16
C ASN A 52 15.22 0.96 -21.27
N ALA A 53 15.00 1.63 -20.13
CA ALA A 53 14.66 3.03 -20.07
C ALA A 53 15.81 3.91 -20.57
N ASP A 54 15.49 5.02 -21.22
CA ASP A 54 16.51 5.96 -21.67
C ASP A 54 17.13 6.75 -20.49
N ALA A 55 18.31 7.33 -20.75
CA ALA A 55 19.06 8.05 -19.72
C ALA A 55 18.29 9.28 -19.18
N ALA A 56 17.42 9.90 -19.98
CA ALA A 56 16.66 11.07 -19.55
C ALA A 56 15.55 10.69 -18.55
N ALA A 57 14.89 9.55 -18.75
CA ALA A 57 13.92 8.99 -17.82
C ALA A 57 14.59 8.61 -16.48
N ILE A 58 15.78 7.99 -16.54
CA ILE A 58 16.56 7.65 -15.33
C ILE A 58 16.97 8.93 -14.58
N ASP A 59 17.48 9.95 -15.29
CA ASP A 59 17.88 11.23 -14.70
C ASP A 59 16.70 11.97 -14.04
N ALA A 60 15.50 11.88 -14.62
CA ALA A 60 14.29 12.48 -14.05
C ALA A 60 13.90 11.83 -12.71
N VAL A 61 13.96 10.49 -12.62
CA VAL A 61 13.63 9.74 -11.40
C VAL A 61 14.67 9.96 -10.30
N VAL A 62 15.97 9.97 -10.67
CA VAL A 62 17.05 10.31 -9.74
C VAL A 62 16.83 11.70 -9.15
N ARG A 63 16.57 12.70 -10.01
CA ARG A 63 16.32 14.07 -9.56
C ARG A 63 15.15 14.14 -8.59
N ALA A 64 14.01 13.54 -8.95
CA ALA A 64 12.81 13.51 -8.10
C ALA A 64 13.08 12.86 -6.72
N SER A 65 13.92 11.84 -6.67
CA SER A 65 14.27 11.13 -5.43
C SER A 65 15.26 11.90 -4.54
N THR A 66 16.00 12.84 -5.12
CA THR A 66 17.05 13.63 -4.43
C THR A 66 16.57 15.03 -4.05
N GLU A 67 15.49 15.53 -4.65
CA GLU A 67 14.91 16.81 -4.29
C GLU A 67 14.24 16.73 -2.91
N PRO A 68 14.50 17.69 -2.00
CA PRO A 68 13.80 17.75 -0.71
C PRO A 68 12.30 17.96 -0.96
N PRO A 69 11.42 17.40 -0.11
CA PRO A 69 9.98 17.57 -0.27
C PRO A 69 9.65 19.06 -0.26
N ARG A 70 9.06 19.56 -1.37
CA ARG A 70 8.61 20.94 -1.47
C ARG A 70 7.55 21.18 -0.39
N ARG A 71 7.87 22.00 0.61
CA ARG A 71 6.90 22.40 1.64
C ARG A 71 5.68 23.04 0.95
N PRO A 72 4.45 22.53 1.14
CA PRO A 72 3.28 23.18 0.59
C PRO A 72 3.15 24.56 1.24
N ARG A 73 3.18 25.61 0.42
CA ARG A 73 2.93 26.98 0.84
C ARG A 73 1.46 27.09 1.24
N ARG A 74 1.23 27.13 2.55
CA ARG A 74 -0.07 27.21 3.24
C ARG A 74 -0.89 28.42 2.76
N GLN A 75 -1.66 28.28 1.67
CA GLN A 75 -2.84 29.10 1.38
C GLN A 75 -3.64 28.54 0.19
N TRP A 76 -4.95 28.35 0.40
CA TRP A 76 -6.00 28.00 -0.58
C TRP A 76 -6.17 26.49 -0.91
N TRP A 77 -7.10 25.82 -0.21
CA TRP A 77 -7.39 24.37 -0.30
C TRP A 77 -8.66 24.00 -1.09
N TRP A 78 -9.17 24.90 -1.92
CA TRP A 78 -10.22 24.58 -2.89
C TRP A 78 -9.80 25.15 -4.24
N LEU A 79 -9.66 24.29 -5.26
CA LEU A 79 -9.03 24.51 -6.58
C LEU A 79 -7.54 24.14 -6.60
N VAL A 80 -7.22 22.86 -6.79
CA VAL A 80 -6.72 22.34 -8.07
C VAL A 80 -6.92 20.82 -8.07
N ALA A 81 -7.93 20.37 -8.82
CA ALA A 81 -7.87 19.08 -9.49
C ALA A 81 -6.97 19.26 -10.72
N ALA A 82 -5.82 18.58 -10.77
CA ALA A 82 -5.04 18.35 -11.99
C ALA A 82 -3.98 17.27 -11.75
N VAL A 83 -4.30 16.06 -12.19
CA VAL A 83 -3.46 15.08 -12.90
C VAL A 83 -1.94 15.10 -12.62
N ALA A 84 -1.47 14.03 -11.99
CA ALA A 84 -0.16 13.44 -12.30
C ALA A 84 -0.36 11.92 -12.44
N LEU A 85 -0.57 11.48 -13.68
CA LEU A 85 -0.56 10.08 -14.12
C LEU A 85 0.84 9.79 -14.69
N ILE A 86 1.25 8.51 -14.66
CA ILE A 86 2.49 7.89 -15.21
C ILE A 86 3.61 7.80 -14.13
N ILE A 87 4.07 6.67 -13.56
CA ILE A 87 4.24 5.24 -13.94
C ILE A 87 4.19 4.35 -12.68
N ALA A 88 3.52 3.20 -12.72
CA ALA A 88 4.00 1.93 -12.15
C ALA A 88 3.17 0.75 -12.66
N ALA A 89 3.31 0.47 -13.96
CA ALA A 89 3.18 -0.91 -14.43
C ALA A 89 4.42 -1.68 -13.96
N GLY A 90 4.20 -2.85 -13.35
CA GLY A 90 5.23 -3.87 -13.14
C GLY A 90 6.00 -3.82 -11.81
N THR A 91 5.39 -4.33 -10.74
CA THR A 91 6.15 -5.07 -9.72
C THR A 91 5.75 -6.54 -9.81
N GLY A 92 6.29 -7.23 -10.82
CA GLY A 92 6.41 -8.68 -10.77
C GLY A 92 7.36 -9.02 -9.64
N ALA A 93 6.83 -9.70 -8.62
CA ALA A 93 7.58 -10.24 -7.50
C ALA A 93 8.74 -11.12 -7.99
N LEU A 94 9.91 -10.96 -7.38
CA LEU A 94 10.93 -12.01 -7.34
C LEU A 94 11.18 -12.38 -5.88
N ILE A 95 10.43 -13.37 -5.41
CA ILE A 95 10.84 -14.23 -4.29
C ILE A 95 11.29 -15.54 -4.92
N GLY A 96 12.50 -15.99 -4.58
CA GLY A 96 13.01 -17.27 -5.03
C GLY A 96 14.33 -17.63 -4.37
N SER A 97 14.26 -18.04 -3.10
CA SER A 97 15.35 -18.70 -2.38
C SER A 97 15.77 -20.01 -3.08
N ALA A 98 17.05 -20.33 -2.96
CA ALA A 98 17.69 -21.53 -3.49
C ALA A 98 17.10 -22.84 -2.94
N THR A 99 17.04 -23.89 -3.77
CA THR A 99 17.50 -25.25 -3.42
C THR A 99 17.56 -26.15 -4.66
N THR A 100 18.67 -26.88 -4.77
CA THR A 100 19.04 -27.83 -5.82
C THR A 100 18.34 -29.18 -5.63
N LYS A 101 17.51 -29.62 -6.60
CA LYS A 101 17.32 -31.03 -7.03
C LYS A 101 16.41 -31.11 -8.25
N PRO A 102 16.71 -31.89 -9.31
CA PRO A 102 15.78 -32.07 -10.42
C PRO A 102 14.76 -33.16 -10.08
N ALA A 103 13.48 -32.80 -10.05
CA ALA A 103 12.36 -33.73 -10.11
C ALA A 103 11.32 -33.15 -11.08
N THR A 104 10.82 -34.02 -11.96
CA THR A 104 9.84 -33.75 -13.02
C THR A 104 8.68 -32.88 -12.54
N VAL A 105 8.53 -31.67 -13.10
CA VAL A 105 7.45 -30.74 -12.76
C VAL A 105 6.36 -30.80 -13.84
N THR A 106 5.21 -31.33 -13.46
CA THR A 106 3.91 -31.05 -14.08
C THR A 106 3.74 -29.53 -14.21
N LYS A 107 3.56 -29.02 -15.44
CA LYS A 107 3.30 -27.60 -15.67
C LYS A 107 1.94 -27.21 -15.08
N THR A 108 1.93 -26.72 -13.85
CA THR A 108 0.85 -25.85 -13.38
C THR A 108 1.07 -24.49 -14.02
N ILE A 109 0.26 -24.16 -15.03
CA ILE A 109 0.21 -22.81 -15.58
C ILE A 109 -0.55 -21.96 -14.56
N THR A 110 0.19 -21.24 -13.72
CA THR A 110 -0.39 -20.14 -12.94
C THR A 110 -0.84 -19.08 -13.95
N ALA A 111 -2.16 -18.96 -14.16
CA ALA A 111 -2.72 -17.90 -14.97
C ALA A 111 -2.33 -16.54 -14.36
N ALA A 112 -1.94 -15.58 -15.19
CA ALA A 112 -1.69 -14.21 -14.75
C ALA A 112 -2.99 -13.65 -14.13
N PRO A 113 -2.90 -12.85 -13.05
CA PRO A 113 -4.08 -12.22 -12.46
C PRO A 113 -4.79 -11.35 -13.50
N GLU A 114 -6.12 -11.39 -13.48
CA GLU A 114 -6.95 -10.60 -14.38
C GLU A 114 -6.69 -9.10 -14.12
N PRO A 115 -6.38 -8.30 -15.16
CA PRO A 115 -6.15 -6.86 -14.98
C PRO A 115 -7.44 -6.17 -14.54
N ILE A 116 -7.34 -5.25 -13.57
CA ILE A 116 -8.46 -4.40 -13.17
C ILE A 116 -8.76 -3.42 -14.30
N ASP A 117 -10.00 -3.43 -14.80
CA ASP A 117 -10.48 -2.38 -15.70
C ASP A 117 -10.74 -1.10 -14.89
N ALA A 118 -10.10 0.00 -15.30
CA ALA A 118 -10.25 1.30 -14.66
C ALA A 118 -11.40 2.14 -15.27
N SER A 119 -12.20 1.54 -16.16
CA SER A 119 -13.42 2.16 -16.67
C SER A 119 -14.47 2.30 -15.56
N VAL A 120 -15.30 3.34 -15.63
CA VAL A 120 -16.41 3.52 -14.69
C VAL A 120 -17.53 2.58 -15.11
N PRO A 121 -18.01 1.67 -14.23
CA PRO A 121 -19.09 0.75 -14.56
C PRO A 121 -20.37 1.51 -14.95
N ALA A 122 -21.13 0.97 -15.91
CA ALA A 122 -22.41 1.58 -16.32
C ALA A 122 -23.52 1.39 -15.27
N ALA A 123 -23.38 0.41 -14.37
CA ALA A 123 -24.31 0.10 -13.30
C ALA A 123 -23.54 -0.36 -12.05
N ALA A 124 -24.15 -0.21 -10.87
CA ALA A 124 -23.59 -0.70 -9.63
C ALA A 124 -23.53 -2.24 -9.61
N ASP A 125 -22.49 -2.78 -8.97
CA ASP A 125 -22.36 -4.22 -8.75
C ASP A 125 -23.52 -4.75 -7.88
N PRO A 126 -24.12 -5.93 -8.17
CA PRO A 126 -25.18 -6.51 -7.35
C PRO A 126 -24.85 -6.62 -5.86
N VAL A 127 -23.56 -6.81 -5.50
CA VAL A 127 -23.06 -6.85 -4.12
C VAL A 127 -23.38 -5.57 -3.35
N CYS A 128 -23.54 -4.43 -4.02
CA CYS A 128 -23.83 -3.14 -3.38
C CYS A 128 -25.15 -3.13 -2.60
N THR A 129 -26.12 -3.97 -3.00
CA THR A 129 -27.38 -4.16 -2.25
C THR A 129 -27.18 -4.83 -0.90
N LYS A 130 -26.13 -5.66 -0.76
CA LYS A 130 -25.74 -6.34 0.48
C LYS A 130 -24.78 -5.49 1.32
N TRP A 131 -23.88 -4.75 0.65
CA TRP A 131 -22.87 -3.92 1.30
C TRP A 131 -23.45 -2.85 2.24
N SER A 132 -24.40 -2.04 1.75
CA SER A 132 -24.95 -0.91 2.50
C SER A 132 -25.55 -1.30 3.87
N PRO A 133 -26.49 -2.27 3.97
CA PRO A 133 -27.02 -2.69 5.27
C PRO A 133 -25.97 -3.35 6.16
N LEU A 134 -25.00 -4.05 5.59
CA LEU A 134 -23.88 -4.68 6.33
C LEU A 134 -22.99 -3.61 6.98
N ALA A 135 -22.53 -2.64 6.20
CA ALA A 135 -21.67 -1.54 6.68
C ALA A 135 -22.40 -0.71 7.76
N ALA A 136 -23.70 -0.47 7.59
CA ALA A 136 -24.51 0.21 8.60
C ALA A 136 -24.64 -0.60 9.90
N ASP A 137 -24.70 -1.93 9.82
CA ASP A 137 -24.73 -2.79 11.00
C ASP A 137 -23.41 -2.76 11.78
N TYR A 138 -22.29 -2.95 11.08
CA TYR A 138 -20.98 -2.91 11.73
C TYR A 138 -20.66 -1.56 12.33
N LYS A 139 -21.05 -0.45 11.66
CA LYS A 139 -20.97 0.89 12.26
C LYS A 139 -21.70 0.97 13.60
N ARG A 140 -22.91 0.40 13.72
CA ARG A 140 -23.64 0.37 15.00
C ARG A 140 -22.92 -0.49 16.04
N ARG A 141 -22.40 -1.65 15.65
CA ARG A 141 -21.67 -2.57 16.54
C ARG A 141 -20.36 -1.99 17.07
N ARG A 142 -19.74 -1.07 16.33
CA ARG A 142 -18.52 -0.34 16.73
C ARG A 142 -18.79 0.96 17.48
N ALA A 143 -20.04 1.44 17.54
CA ALA A 143 -20.36 2.79 18.00
C ALA A 143 -19.78 3.13 19.38
N ASP A 144 -19.85 2.20 20.34
CA ASP A 144 -19.29 2.43 21.67
C ASP A 144 -17.76 2.51 21.65
N TRP A 145 -17.09 1.67 20.86
CA TRP A 145 -15.64 1.70 20.71
C TRP A 145 -15.17 2.98 20.00
N GLU A 146 -15.93 3.50 19.05
CA GLU A 146 -15.66 4.78 18.36
C GLU A 146 -15.70 5.99 19.33
N THR A 147 -16.18 5.83 20.56
CA THR A 147 -16.10 6.87 21.61
C THR A 147 -14.76 6.91 22.36
N THR A 148 -13.89 5.91 22.17
CA THR A 148 -12.56 5.88 22.79
C THR A 148 -11.61 6.91 22.16
N ASP A 149 -10.60 7.35 22.90
CA ASP A 149 -9.57 8.24 22.38
C ASP A 149 -8.44 7.45 21.69
N PRO A 150 -8.30 7.52 20.34
CA PRO A 150 -7.25 6.82 19.60
C PRO A 150 -5.84 7.40 19.81
N GLN A 151 -5.66 8.43 20.64
CA GLN A 151 -4.34 8.94 21.01
C GLN A 151 -3.79 8.28 22.28
N ILE A 152 -4.56 7.41 22.95
CA ILE A 152 -4.14 6.74 24.17
C ILE A 152 -3.56 5.34 23.82
N PRO A 153 -2.25 5.09 24.10
CA PRO A 153 -1.64 3.78 23.88
C PRO A 153 -2.10 2.76 24.94
N VAL A 154 -1.93 1.47 24.65
CA VAL A 154 -2.44 0.36 25.46
C VAL A 154 -2.00 0.38 26.93
N GLU A 155 -0.82 0.93 27.23
CA GLU A 155 -0.29 1.03 28.60
C GLU A 155 -1.02 2.07 29.44
N ARG A 156 -1.73 3.00 28.79
CA ARG A 156 -2.45 4.11 29.43
C ARG A 156 -3.96 3.99 29.37
N TRP A 157 -4.50 2.91 28.81
CA TRP A 157 -5.94 2.67 28.79
C TRP A 157 -6.53 2.59 30.20
N THR A 158 -7.67 3.25 30.38
CA THR A 158 -8.52 2.99 31.54
C THR A 158 -9.10 1.58 31.47
N ALA A 159 -9.70 1.09 32.57
CA ALA A 159 -10.39 -0.20 32.55
C ALA A 159 -11.51 -0.25 31.48
N ARG A 160 -12.22 0.88 31.31
CA ARG A 160 -13.27 1.05 30.31
C ARG A 160 -12.72 1.05 28.88
N ASP A 161 -11.65 1.80 28.61
CA ASP A 161 -11.04 1.81 27.27
C ASP A 161 -10.51 0.44 26.90
N ARG A 162 -9.90 -0.28 27.85
CA ARG A 162 -9.41 -1.64 27.64
C ARG A 162 -10.55 -2.58 27.29
N GLU A 163 -11.67 -2.52 28.02
CA GLU A 163 -12.85 -3.33 27.73
C GLU A 163 -13.36 -3.07 26.31
N LEU A 164 -13.54 -1.80 25.93
CA LEU A 164 -14.03 -1.42 24.59
C LEU A 164 -13.10 -1.85 23.46
N ASN A 165 -11.80 -1.56 23.59
CA ASN A 165 -10.82 -1.91 22.58
C ASN A 165 -10.73 -3.42 22.40
N ILE A 166 -10.74 -4.21 23.49
CA ILE A 166 -10.71 -5.67 23.36
C ILE A 166 -12.03 -6.22 22.80
N ALA A 167 -13.17 -5.64 23.18
CA ALA A 167 -14.49 -6.09 22.70
C ALA A 167 -14.71 -5.85 21.20
N VAL A 168 -14.05 -4.85 20.60
CA VAL A 168 -14.20 -4.59 19.15
C VAL A 168 -13.42 -5.56 18.27
N VAL A 169 -12.36 -6.21 18.78
CA VAL A 169 -11.53 -7.18 18.02
C VAL A 169 -12.38 -8.24 17.28
N PRO A 170 -13.30 -8.98 17.93
CA PRO A 170 -14.15 -9.94 17.22
C PRO A 170 -15.16 -9.27 16.27
N VAL A 171 -15.54 -8.01 16.50
CA VAL A 171 -16.41 -7.26 15.58
C VAL A 171 -15.68 -6.97 14.27
N LEU A 172 -14.45 -6.45 14.34
CA LEU A 172 -13.61 -6.18 13.16
C LEU A 172 -13.32 -7.45 12.37
N ARG A 173 -12.96 -8.55 13.04
CA ARG A 173 -12.70 -9.83 12.37
C ARG A 173 -13.95 -10.39 11.66
N SER A 174 -15.12 -10.19 12.26
CA SER A 174 -16.40 -10.58 11.66
C SER A 174 -16.69 -9.74 10.41
N GLU A 175 -16.45 -8.44 10.46
CA GLU A 175 -16.63 -7.54 9.32
C GLU A 175 -15.66 -7.87 8.18
N ALA A 176 -14.38 -8.06 8.49
CA ALA A 176 -13.38 -8.51 7.54
C ALA A 176 -13.77 -9.84 6.87
N ALA A 177 -14.31 -10.79 7.62
CA ALA A 177 -14.81 -12.05 7.06
C ALA A 177 -16.02 -11.85 6.14
N ASP A 178 -16.93 -10.93 6.47
CA ASP A 178 -18.12 -10.64 5.66
C ASP A 178 -17.74 -9.90 4.37
N MET A 179 -16.80 -8.95 4.45
CA MET A 179 -16.25 -8.25 3.29
C MET A 179 -15.54 -9.19 2.32
N ARG A 180 -14.77 -10.17 2.82
CA ARG A 180 -14.19 -11.21 1.97
C ARG A 180 -15.24 -12.00 1.21
N ARG A 181 -16.33 -12.41 1.88
CA ARG A 181 -17.44 -13.11 1.22
C ARG A 181 -18.13 -12.25 0.16
N LEU A 182 -18.32 -10.96 0.45
CA LEU A 182 -18.87 -10.03 -0.55
C LEU A 182 -17.90 -9.81 -1.72
N ALA A 183 -16.59 -9.75 -1.47
CA ALA A 183 -15.59 -9.62 -2.53
C ALA A 183 -15.56 -10.85 -3.46
N ASP A 184 -15.75 -12.06 -2.92
CA ASP A 184 -15.85 -13.29 -3.72
C ASP A 184 -17.08 -13.29 -4.64
N GLU A 185 -18.14 -12.58 -4.27
CA GLU A 185 -19.37 -12.41 -5.06
C GLU A 185 -19.30 -11.24 -6.05
N ALA A 186 -18.39 -10.28 -5.83
CA ALA A 186 -18.30 -9.06 -6.64
C ALA A 186 -17.82 -9.39 -8.06
N THR A 187 -18.50 -8.82 -9.05
CA THR A 187 -18.14 -8.89 -10.46
C THR A 187 -17.21 -7.75 -10.88
N ASP A 188 -17.37 -6.58 -10.25
CA ASP A 188 -16.47 -5.45 -10.42
C ASP A 188 -15.14 -5.71 -9.68
N LEU A 189 -14.04 -5.82 -10.44
CA LEU A 189 -12.71 -6.11 -9.89
C LEU A 189 -12.19 -4.98 -9.00
N GLY A 190 -12.62 -3.74 -9.21
CA GLY A 190 -12.28 -2.60 -8.36
C GLY A 190 -12.93 -2.70 -6.98
N LEU A 191 -14.23 -2.94 -6.92
CA LEU A 191 -15.00 -3.16 -5.70
C LEU A 191 -14.50 -4.40 -4.96
N ARG A 192 -14.23 -5.49 -5.66
CA ARG A 192 -13.60 -6.70 -5.09
C ARG A 192 -12.30 -6.33 -4.37
N ALA A 193 -11.41 -5.62 -5.04
CA ALA A 193 -10.13 -5.21 -4.47
C ALA A 193 -10.31 -4.29 -3.25
N VAL A 194 -11.21 -3.30 -3.33
CA VAL A 194 -11.49 -2.38 -2.23
C VAL A 194 -12.01 -3.12 -0.98
N LEU A 195 -12.97 -4.03 -1.14
CA LEU A 195 -13.50 -4.84 -0.04
C LEU A 195 -12.41 -5.73 0.59
N GLN A 196 -11.55 -6.33 -0.25
CA GLN A 196 -10.40 -7.12 0.22
C GLN A 196 -9.38 -6.26 0.99
N TYR A 197 -9.06 -5.06 0.49
CA TYR A 197 -8.15 -4.15 1.18
C TYR A 197 -8.72 -3.71 2.54
N GLN A 198 -10.01 -3.35 2.60
CA GLN A 198 -10.64 -3.00 3.86
C GLN A 198 -10.55 -4.16 4.86
N ALA A 199 -10.91 -5.38 4.44
CA ALA A 199 -10.83 -6.58 5.29
C ALA A 199 -9.42 -6.84 5.82
N ASN A 200 -8.40 -6.68 4.99
CA ASN A 200 -7.02 -6.90 5.38
C ASN A 200 -6.53 -5.83 6.38
N TYR A 201 -6.91 -4.56 6.19
CA TYR A 201 -6.57 -3.50 7.14
C TYR A 201 -7.30 -3.66 8.48
N GLU A 202 -8.57 -4.08 8.46
CA GLU A 202 -9.32 -4.36 9.70
C GLU A 202 -8.75 -5.53 10.49
N ASP A 203 -8.41 -6.65 9.83
CA ASP A 203 -7.75 -7.78 10.51
C ASP A 203 -6.39 -7.37 11.08
N LEU A 204 -5.58 -6.66 10.29
CA LEU A 204 -4.28 -6.21 10.75
C LEU A 204 -4.42 -5.24 11.93
N PHE A 205 -5.38 -4.32 11.89
CA PHE A 205 -5.65 -3.42 13.01
C PHE A 205 -6.13 -4.19 14.24
N ALA A 206 -7.03 -5.16 14.07
CA ALA A 206 -7.52 -6.02 15.15
C ALA A 206 -6.39 -6.79 15.85
N ASP A 207 -5.38 -7.25 15.10
CA ASP A 207 -4.19 -7.89 15.64
C ASP A 207 -3.28 -6.93 16.42
N ARG A 208 -3.33 -5.62 16.12
CA ARG A 208 -2.54 -4.59 16.81
C ARG A 208 -3.18 -4.07 18.09
N ILE A 209 -4.50 -4.20 18.23
CA ILE A 209 -5.23 -3.73 19.42
C ILE A 209 -4.59 -4.17 20.75
N PRO A 210 -4.21 -5.45 20.96
CA PRO A 210 -3.62 -5.88 22.23
C PRO A 210 -2.28 -5.22 22.59
N THR A 211 -1.57 -4.67 21.60
CA THR A 211 -0.27 -3.98 21.74
C THR A 211 -0.31 -2.56 21.16
N TYR A 212 -1.49 -1.93 21.21
CA TYR A 212 -1.81 -0.75 20.41
C TYR A 212 -0.89 0.43 20.69
N THR A 213 -0.30 0.95 19.61
CA THR A 213 0.55 2.16 19.59
C THR A 213 0.00 3.18 18.57
N PRO A 214 -0.51 4.34 19.02
CA PRO A 214 -1.19 5.31 18.17
C PRO A 214 -0.44 5.70 16.89
N SER A 215 0.87 5.99 16.98
CA SER A 215 1.67 6.44 15.84
C SER A 215 1.88 5.38 14.75
N ARG A 216 1.78 4.09 15.10
CA ARG A 216 1.98 2.97 14.18
C ARG A 216 0.66 2.40 13.66
N ASP A 217 -0.37 2.41 14.51
CA ASP A 217 -1.58 1.62 14.26
C ASP A 217 -2.79 2.48 13.82
N ASN A 218 -2.86 3.77 14.18
CA ASN A 218 -3.90 4.67 13.65
C ASN A 218 -3.96 4.75 12.12
N PRO A 219 -2.82 4.78 11.40
CA PRO A 219 -2.85 4.76 9.94
C PRO A 219 -3.53 3.51 9.35
N LEU A 220 -3.51 2.37 10.06
CA LEU A 220 -4.18 1.14 9.61
C LEU A 220 -5.70 1.28 9.65
N TRP A 221 -6.23 1.81 10.76
CA TRP A 221 -7.66 2.09 10.88
C TRP A 221 -8.13 3.13 9.87
N GLN A 222 -7.33 4.20 9.67
CA GLN A 222 -7.65 5.20 8.65
C GLN A 222 -7.73 4.58 7.25
N ALA A 223 -6.78 3.70 6.90
CA ALA A 223 -6.81 3.00 5.61
C ALA A 223 -8.08 2.14 5.45
N ALA A 224 -8.52 1.42 6.50
CA ALA A 224 -9.78 0.69 6.47
C ALA A 224 -10.98 1.63 6.21
N MET A 225 -11.06 2.76 6.92
CA MET A 225 -12.13 3.75 6.73
C MET A 225 -12.13 4.37 5.33
N ASP A 226 -10.95 4.64 4.76
CA ASP A 226 -10.83 5.17 3.40
C ASP A 226 -11.31 4.15 2.36
N MET A 227 -11.01 2.86 2.55
CA MET A 227 -11.54 1.78 1.70
C MET A 227 -13.06 1.65 1.84
N SER A 228 -13.61 1.79 3.06
CA SER A 228 -15.06 1.80 3.27
C SER A 228 -15.75 2.95 2.52
N ASN A 229 -15.15 4.14 2.55
CA ASN A 229 -15.65 5.29 1.78
C ASN A 229 -15.56 5.05 0.26
N ALA A 230 -14.50 4.39 -0.21
CA ALA A 230 -14.36 4.00 -1.60
C ALA A 230 -15.45 2.98 -2.01
N ALA A 231 -15.71 1.96 -1.19
CA ALA A 231 -16.78 0.99 -1.43
C ALA A 231 -18.15 1.66 -1.48
N ASN A 232 -18.44 2.57 -0.55
CA ASN A 232 -19.67 3.38 -0.56
C ASN A 232 -19.80 4.21 -1.84
N SER A 233 -18.71 4.79 -2.31
CA SER A 233 -18.69 5.59 -3.54
C SER A 233 -18.93 4.73 -4.78
N LEU A 234 -18.25 3.59 -4.89
CA LEU A 234 -18.45 2.62 -5.98
C LEU A 234 -19.90 2.11 -6.03
N CYS A 235 -20.52 1.92 -4.88
CA CYS A 235 -21.90 1.45 -4.78
C CYS A 235 -22.98 2.50 -5.00
N SER A 236 -22.65 3.79 -4.99
CA SER A 236 -23.62 4.89 -5.12
C SER A 236 -23.41 5.76 -6.36
N ALA A 237 -22.23 5.74 -6.97
CA ALA A 237 -21.91 6.60 -8.11
C ALA A 237 -22.64 6.25 -9.40
N THR A 238 -23.07 4.99 -9.57
CA THR A 238 -23.60 4.44 -10.82
C THR A 238 -25.07 4.01 -10.71
N VAL A 239 -25.83 4.62 -9.79
CA VAL A 239 -27.28 4.41 -9.69
C VAL A 239 -27.95 4.87 -10.99
N PRO A 240 -28.82 4.04 -11.61
CA PRO A 240 -29.56 4.45 -12.81
C PRO A 240 -30.29 5.77 -12.56
N ARG A 241 -30.15 6.73 -13.48
CA ARG A 241 -30.91 7.99 -13.44
C ARG A 241 -32.39 7.75 -13.66
#